data_AF-V9G3M1-F1
#
_entry.id   AF-V9G3M1-F1
#
_cell.length_a   1.000
_cell.length_b   1.000
_cell.length_c   1.000
_cell.angle_alpha   90.00
_cell.angle_beta   90.00
_cell.angle_gamma   90.00
#
_symmetry.space_group_name_H-M   'P 1'
#
loop_
_entity.id
_entity.type
_entity.pdbx_description
1 polymer ?
#
loop_
_entity_poly.entity_id
_entity_poly.type
_entity_poly.pdbx_seq_one_letter_code
_entity_poly.pdbx_strand_id
1 'polypeptide(L)'
;MYRDGDVFSDRKGMVSLTEQQLLEQLHQHPERFSNNVLTRPIMQDSLLPVLGTILGPGEIAYWSITRYAFADMGLQMPLIIPRMSFSLIDDNVRKQMEKYELSFQDVISSLAAKRKQWLDSQDELRLDERFRQTKEQFEELYQPLIEDLGRMQQGLLRLGMKNKDKISEQMDYLLNQARNALEQQHEAALAQWQRIEHTLLPNGVPQERVYNIFEYMNRYGVDLVDRLMEVPYEGSGIHRVIYV
;
A
#
# COMPACT_ATOMS: atom_id res chain seq x y z
N MET A 1 -21.12 -15.58 -20.11
CA MET A 1 -22.36 -16.36 -19.97
C MET A 1 -22.15 -17.42 -18.91
N TYR A 2 -23.21 -17.83 -18.23
CA TYR A 2 -23.22 -18.96 -17.29
C TYR A 2 -23.77 -20.17 -18.02
N ARG A 3 -23.28 -21.36 -17.68
CA ARG A 3 -23.77 -22.63 -18.24
C ARG A 3 -24.57 -23.37 -17.17
N ASP A 4 -25.78 -23.78 -17.52
CA ASP A 4 -26.62 -24.68 -16.74
C ASP A 4 -27.13 -25.80 -17.65
N GLY A 5 -26.56 -27.00 -17.50
CA GLY A 5 -26.73 -28.08 -18.48
C GLY A 5 -26.30 -27.65 -19.89
N ASP A 6 -27.26 -27.62 -20.81
CA ASP A 6 -27.08 -27.25 -22.22
C ASP A 6 -27.56 -25.82 -22.55
N VAL A 7 -27.86 -25.04 -21.51
CA VAL A 7 -28.34 -23.67 -21.62
C VAL A 7 -27.24 -22.69 -21.19
N PHE A 8 -27.04 -21.66 -22.01
CA PHE A 8 -26.14 -20.55 -21.75
C PHE A 8 -26.95 -19.29 -21.49
N SER A 9 -26.73 -18.64 -20.35
CA SER A 9 -27.47 -17.45 -19.96
C SER A 9 -26.57 -16.28 -19.55
N ASP A 10 -27.11 -15.07 -19.63
CA ASP A 10 -26.47 -13.90 -19.01
C ASP A 10 -26.76 -13.86 -17.50
N ARG A 11 -26.05 -13.00 -16.76
CA ARG A 11 -26.18 -12.91 -15.30
C ARG A 11 -27.60 -12.56 -14.84
N LYS A 12 -28.35 -11.82 -15.67
CA LYS A 12 -29.70 -11.33 -15.35
C LYS A 12 -30.81 -12.25 -15.89
N GLY A 13 -30.47 -13.30 -16.63
CA GLY A 13 -31.44 -14.21 -17.26
C GLY A 13 -32.28 -13.55 -18.37
N MET A 14 -31.85 -12.41 -18.90
CA MET A 14 -32.52 -11.72 -20.02
C MET A 14 -32.21 -12.41 -21.36
N VAL A 15 -31.06 -13.06 -21.46
CA VAL A 15 -30.66 -13.85 -22.63
C VAL A 15 -30.42 -15.28 -22.17
N SER A 16 -31.08 -16.22 -22.85
CA SER A 16 -30.94 -17.66 -22.62
C SER A 16 -30.94 -18.35 -23.97
N LEU A 17 -29.86 -19.06 -24.27
CA LEU A 17 -29.61 -19.69 -25.56
C LEU A 17 -29.22 -21.15 -25.33
N THR A 18 -29.71 -22.05 -26.18
CA THR A 18 -29.10 -23.38 -26.29
C THR A 18 -27.71 -23.27 -26.92
N GLU A 19 -26.89 -24.33 -26.81
CA GLU A 19 -25.58 -24.37 -27.49
C GLU A 19 -25.70 -24.08 -28.99
N GLN A 20 -26.68 -24.67 -29.68
CA GLN A 20 -26.89 -24.45 -31.11
C GLN A 20 -27.24 -22.99 -31.43
N GLN A 21 -28.12 -22.39 -30.63
CA GLN A 21 -28.49 -20.97 -30.80
C GLN A 21 -27.32 -20.04 -30.51
N LEU A 22 -26.50 -20.37 -29.52
CA LEU A 22 -25.30 -19.62 -29.18
C LEU A 22 -24.30 -19.62 -30.34
N LEU A 23 -24.04 -20.80 -30.94
CA LEU A 23 -23.17 -20.93 -32.10
C LEU A 23 -23.71 -20.17 -33.31
N GLU A 24 -25.01 -20.25 -33.57
CA GLU A 24 -25.65 -19.48 -34.64
C GLU A 24 -25.47 -17.97 -34.43
N GLN A 25 -25.71 -17.48 -33.21
CA GLN A 25 -25.49 -16.08 -32.87
C GLN A 25 -24.01 -15.67 -32.98
N LEU A 26 -23.06 -16.53 -32.61
CA LEU A 26 -21.63 -16.26 -32.78
C LEU A 26 -21.24 -16.08 -34.25
N HIS A 27 -21.85 -16.84 -35.16
CA HIS A 27 -21.60 -16.70 -36.59
C HIS A 27 -22.29 -15.49 -37.22
N GLN A 28 -23.53 -15.19 -36.83
CA GLN A 28 -24.32 -14.11 -37.40
C GLN A 28 -23.98 -12.73 -36.80
N HIS A 29 -23.61 -12.70 -35.52
CA HIS A 29 -23.42 -11.49 -34.73
C HIS A 29 -22.19 -11.56 -33.80
N PRO A 30 -20.99 -11.82 -34.32
CA PRO A 30 -19.77 -11.94 -33.51
C PRO A 30 -19.48 -10.68 -32.66
N GLU A 31 -19.90 -9.50 -33.12
CA GLU A 31 -19.73 -8.21 -32.43
C GLU A 31 -20.46 -8.12 -31.08
N ARG A 32 -21.42 -9.01 -30.82
CA ARG A 32 -22.15 -9.08 -29.55
C ARG A 32 -21.39 -9.83 -28.46
N PHE A 33 -20.28 -10.48 -28.82
CA PHE A 33 -19.52 -11.32 -27.92
C PHE A 33 -18.20 -10.64 -27.55
N SER A 34 -17.81 -10.78 -26.29
CA SER A 34 -16.54 -10.29 -25.78
C SER A 34 -15.93 -11.29 -24.82
N ASN A 35 -14.61 -11.17 -24.67
CA ASN A 35 -13.85 -12.02 -23.77
C ASN A 35 -13.85 -11.47 -22.35
N ASN A 36 -13.77 -12.37 -21.37
CA ASN A 36 -13.48 -12.00 -19.99
C ASN A 36 -11.97 -12.14 -19.70
N VAL A 37 -11.58 -11.95 -18.44
CA VAL A 37 -10.17 -12.02 -18.02
C VAL A 37 -9.49 -13.37 -18.34
N LEU A 38 -10.24 -14.47 -18.37
CA LEU A 38 -9.71 -15.82 -18.60
C LEU A 38 -9.64 -16.18 -20.10
N THR A 39 -10.61 -15.75 -20.90
CA THR A 39 -10.66 -16.07 -22.33
C THR A 39 -9.91 -15.05 -23.19
N ARG A 40 -9.65 -13.84 -22.69
CA ARG A 40 -8.88 -12.81 -23.40
C ARG A 40 -7.46 -13.26 -23.78
N PRO A 41 -6.67 -13.90 -22.89
CA PRO A 41 -5.37 -14.47 -23.25
C PRO A 41 -5.44 -15.44 -24.44
N ILE A 42 -6.43 -16.33 -24.43
CA ILE A 42 -6.63 -17.35 -25.47
C ILE A 42 -6.99 -16.67 -26.80
N MET A 43 -7.91 -15.70 -26.77
CA MET A 43 -8.29 -14.95 -27.98
C MET A 43 -7.14 -14.13 -28.56
N GLN A 44 -6.29 -13.56 -27.70
CA GLN A 44 -5.11 -12.82 -28.16
C GLN A 44 -4.18 -13.72 -28.97
N ASP A 45 -3.88 -14.91 -28.44
CA ASP A 45 -2.97 -15.87 -29.04
C ASP A 45 -3.58 -16.65 -30.22
N SER A 46 -4.92 -16.72 -30.32
CA SER A 46 -5.58 -17.27 -31.51
C SER A 46 -5.60 -16.28 -32.68
N LEU A 47 -5.55 -14.97 -32.40
CA LEU A 47 -5.62 -13.92 -33.42
C LEU A 47 -4.23 -13.41 -33.85
N LEU A 48 -3.27 -13.38 -32.94
CA LEU A 48 -1.96 -12.75 -33.15
C LEU A 48 -0.82 -13.77 -33.00
N PRO A 49 0.26 -13.65 -33.78
CA PRO A 49 1.48 -14.45 -33.58
C PRO A 49 2.27 -13.91 -32.37
N VAL A 50 1.87 -14.29 -31.16
CA VAL A 50 2.44 -13.76 -29.91
C VAL A 50 3.73 -14.51 -29.53
N LEU A 51 4.86 -13.81 -29.52
CA LEU A 51 6.12 -14.36 -28.98
C LEU A 51 6.12 -14.35 -27.44
N GLY A 52 5.63 -13.27 -26.85
CA GLY A 52 5.61 -13.06 -25.41
C GLY A 52 4.60 -12.00 -25.02
N THR A 53 4.11 -12.09 -23.79
CA THR A 53 3.12 -11.17 -23.21
C THR A 53 3.74 -10.39 -22.06
N ILE A 54 3.57 -9.07 -22.07
CA ILE A 54 4.12 -8.15 -21.06
C ILE A 54 3.08 -7.92 -19.98
N LEU A 55 3.34 -8.36 -18.74
CA LEU A 55 2.33 -8.44 -17.69
C LEU A 55 2.78 -7.82 -16.36
N GLY A 56 1.86 -7.18 -15.65
CA GLY A 56 2.07 -6.79 -14.25
C GLY A 56 1.94 -7.97 -13.27
N PRO A 57 2.40 -7.83 -12.00
CA PRO A 57 2.36 -8.90 -11.00
C PRO A 57 0.97 -9.53 -10.81
N GLY A 58 -0.08 -8.70 -10.79
CA GLY A 58 -1.46 -9.18 -10.67
C GLY A 58 -1.94 -9.96 -11.91
N GLU A 59 -1.42 -9.63 -13.10
CA GLU A 59 -1.78 -10.34 -14.32
C GLU A 59 -1.08 -11.68 -14.45
N ILE A 60 0.21 -11.73 -14.09
CA ILE A 60 0.99 -12.96 -14.03
C ILE A 60 0.28 -14.01 -13.16
N ALA A 61 -0.26 -13.59 -12.01
CA ALA A 61 -0.97 -14.47 -11.09
C ALA A 61 -2.15 -15.18 -11.77
N TYR A 62 -3.03 -14.47 -12.49
CA TYR A 62 -4.18 -15.13 -13.14
C TYR A 62 -3.82 -15.82 -14.46
N TRP A 63 -2.80 -15.34 -15.19
CA TRP A 63 -2.33 -16.01 -16.40
C TRP A 63 -1.84 -17.42 -16.09
N SER A 64 -1.20 -17.64 -14.93
CA SER A 64 -0.76 -18.99 -14.53
C SER A 64 -1.91 -20.02 -14.48
N ILE A 65 -3.15 -19.57 -14.23
CA ILE A 65 -4.35 -20.41 -14.17
C ILE A 65 -4.79 -20.84 -15.57
N THR A 66 -4.59 -20.03 -16.60
CA THR A 66 -5.08 -20.30 -17.96
C THR A 66 -4.22 -21.28 -18.74
N ARG A 67 -3.06 -21.72 -18.20
CA ARG A 67 -2.12 -22.64 -18.86
C ARG A 67 -2.79 -23.88 -19.46
N TYR A 68 -3.70 -24.53 -18.74
CA TYR A 68 -4.40 -25.72 -19.24
C TYR A 68 -5.40 -25.38 -20.33
N ALA A 69 -6.08 -24.23 -20.22
CA ALA A 69 -7.03 -23.78 -21.23
C ALA A 69 -6.35 -23.47 -22.57
N PHE A 70 -5.10 -23.00 -22.57
CA PHE A 70 -4.31 -22.89 -23.81
C PHE A 70 -4.12 -24.26 -24.46
N ALA A 71 -3.69 -25.26 -23.68
CA ALA A 71 -3.46 -26.62 -24.19
C ALA A 71 -4.75 -27.26 -24.73
N ASP A 72 -5.87 -27.10 -24.04
CA ASP A 72 -7.19 -27.60 -24.46
C ASP A 72 -7.65 -26.98 -25.78
N MET A 73 -7.22 -25.75 -26.08
CA MET A 73 -7.49 -25.03 -27.33
C MET A 73 -6.43 -25.29 -28.41
N GLY A 74 -5.48 -26.20 -28.17
CA GLY A 74 -4.38 -26.49 -29.09
C GLY A 74 -3.36 -25.35 -29.24
N LEU A 75 -3.35 -24.41 -28.31
CA LEU A 75 -2.44 -23.27 -28.29
C LEU A 75 -1.29 -23.49 -27.31
N GLN A 76 -0.17 -22.83 -27.56
CA GLN A 76 0.94 -22.75 -26.62
C GLN A 76 0.85 -21.44 -25.85
N MET A 77 0.99 -21.52 -24.53
CA MET A 77 1.06 -20.31 -23.71
C MET A 77 2.32 -19.52 -24.07
N PRO A 78 2.21 -18.21 -24.36
CA PRO A 78 3.34 -17.38 -24.76
C PRO A 78 4.28 -17.13 -23.57
N LEU A 79 5.50 -16.66 -23.87
CA LEU A 79 6.44 -16.28 -22.82
C LEU A 79 5.84 -15.18 -21.93
N ILE A 80 5.75 -15.44 -20.63
CA ILE A 80 5.34 -14.41 -19.67
C ILE A 80 6.56 -13.55 -19.34
N ILE A 81 6.44 -12.26 -19.65
CA ILE A 81 7.50 -11.29 -19.46
C ILE A 81 6.99 -10.26 -18.45
N PRO A 82 7.62 -10.12 -17.27
CA PRO A 82 7.24 -9.07 -16.33
C PRO A 82 7.43 -7.70 -16.96
N ARG A 83 6.41 -6.85 -16.88
CA ARG A 83 6.58 -5.45 -17.26
C ARG A 83 7.60 -4.79 -16.34
N MET A 84 8.28 -3.78 -16.86
CA MET A 84 9.12 -2.94 -16.01
C MET A 84 8.26 -2.15 -15.03
N SER A 85 8.75 -2.03 -13.80
CA SER A 85 8.13 -1.25 -12.73
C SER A 85 9.07 -0.15 -12.29
N PHE A 86 8.53 1.07 -12.13
CA PHE A 86 9.35 2.25 -11.87
C PHE A 86 8.77 3.15 -10.78
N SER A 87 9.66 3.89 -10.12
CA SER A 87 9.33 5.12 -9.40
C SER A 87 10.20 6.26 -9.89
N LEU A 88 9.57 7.38 -10.20
CA LEU A 88 10.22 8.64 -10.53
C LEU A 88 10.51 9.40 -9.23
N ILE A 89 11.76 9.79 -9.04
CA ILE A 89 12.21 10.59 -7.90
C ILE A 89 12.80 11.90 -8.39
N ASP A 90 12.24 13.00 -7.90
CA ASP A 90 12.76 14.33 -8.18
C ASP A 90 13.89 14.72 -7.23
N ASP A 91 14.66 15.72 -7.62
CA ASP A 91 15.79 16.24 -6.84
C ASP A 91 15.43 16.65 -5.41
N ASN A 92 14.19 17.11 -5.18
CA ASN A 92 13.75 17.56 -3.86
C ASN A 92 13.52 16.35 -2.95
N VAL A 93 12.78 15.36 -3.42
CA VAL A 93 12.54 14.11 -2.70
C VAL A 93 13.85 13.35 -2.47
N ARG A 94 14.74 13.31 -3.46
CA ARG A 94 16.09 12.73 -3.29
C ARG A 94 16.85 13.39 -2.14
N LYS A 95 16.95 14.72 -2.12
CA LYS A 95 17.65 15.46 -1.05
C LYS A 95 17.01 15.25 0.32
N GLN A 96 15.69 15.12 0.39
CA GLN A 96 14.99 14.82 1.64
C GLN A 96 15.29 13.40 2.10
N MET A 97 15.28 12.41 1.19
CA MET A 97 15.66 11.04 1.50
C MET A 97 17.11 10.97 2.01
N GLU A 98 18.05 11.66 1.36
CA GLU A 98 19.45 11.74 1.79
C GLU A 98 19.57 12.38 3.19
N LYS A 99 18.87 13.50 3.43
CA LYS A 99 18.84 14.19 4.73
C LYS A 99 18.38 13.29 5.88
N TYR A 100 17.43 12.39 5.63
CA TYR A 100 16.87 11.47 6.63
C TYR A 100 17.47 10.07 6.55
N GLU A 101 18.53 9.86 5.76
CA GLU A 101 19.21 8.58 5.57
C GLU A 101 18.24 7.44 5.18
N LEU A 102 17.33 7.76 4.26
CA LEU A 102 16.31 6.84 3.74
C LEU A 102 16.75 6.24 2.41
N SER A 103 16.83 4.92 2.37
CA SER A 103 16.86 4.20 1.10
C SER A 103 15.45 4.09 0.49
N PHE A 104 15.36 3.80 -0.80
CA PHE A 104 14.07 3.50 -1.43
C PHE A 104 13.36 2.33 -0.73
N GLN A 105 14.12 1.29 -0.34
CA GLN A 105 13.57 0.13 0.36
C GLN A 105 12.95 0.52 1.72
N ASP A 106 13.57 1.47 2.44
CA ASP A 106 13.01 1.97 3.69
C ASP A 106 11.66 2.66 3.46
N VAL A 107 11.54 3.46 2.40
CA VAL A 107 10.28 4.15 2.08
C VAL A 107 9.15 3.16 1.83
N ILE A 108 9.44 2.06 1.12
CA ILE A 108 8.43 1.04 0.78
C ILE A 108 8.04 0.15 1.97
N SER A 109 8.98 -0.12 2.90
CA SER A 109 8.78 -1.18 3.90
C SER A 109 8.81 -0.73 5.36
N SER A 110 9.39 0.42 5.67
CA SER A 110 9.67 0.83 7.06
C SER A 110 9.51 2.33 7.33
N LEU A 111 8.91 3.11 6.42
CA LEU A 111 8.84 4.57 6.52
C LEU A 111 8.23 5.07 7.83
N ALA A 112 7.08 4.51 8.24
CA ALA A 112 6.41 4.89 9.48
C ALA A 112 7.28 4.61 10.72
N ALA A 113 7.99 3.48 10.73
CA ALA A 113 8.89 3.11 11.81
C ALA A 113 10.12 4.03 11.86
N LYS A 114 10.74 4.33 10.71
CA LYS A 114 11.87 5.27 10.62
C LYS A 114 11.47 6.70 10.97
N ARG A 115 10.29 7.16 10.56
CA ARG A 115 9.74 8.46 10.95
C ARG A 115 9.57 8.55 12.47
N LYS A 116 9.00 7.51 13.09
CA LYS A 116 8.85 7.45 14.55
C LYS A 116 10.22 7.47 15.24
N GLN A 117 11.16 6.64 14.81
CA GLN A 117 12.51 6.61 15.36
C GLN A 117 13.22 7.97 15.23
N TRP A 118 13.05 8.66 14.10
CA TRP A 118 13.58 9.99 13.90
C TRP A 118 12.95 11.01 14.85
N LEU A 119 11.62 10.96 15.07
CA LEU A 119 10.93 11.85 15.99
C LEU A 119 11.34 11.58 17.45
N ASP A 120 11.43 10.31 17.84
CA ASP A 120 11.90 9.89 19.16
C ASP A 120 13.35 10.35 19.41
N SER A 121 14.19 10.42 18.38
CA SER A 121 15.56 10.94 18.51
C SER A 121 15.62 12.47 18.64
N GLN A 122 14.54 13.19 18.33
CA GLN A 122 14.42 14.63 18.61
C GLN A 122 13.98 14.92 20.05
N ASP A 123 13.52 13.91 20.79
CA ASP A 123 13.14 14.06 22.20
C ASP A 123 14.39 14.13 23.11
N GLU A 124 15.03 15.31 23.15
CA GLU A 124 16.18 15.58 24.02
C GLU A 124 15.86 15.40 25.51
N LEU A 125 14.59 15.58 25.90
CA LEU A 125 14.15 15.49 27.27
C LEU A 125 13.84 14.05 27.71
N ARG A 126 13.78 13.10 26.77
CA ARG A 126 13.36 11.71 27.01
C ARG A 126 12.06 11.66 27.80
N LEU A 127 11.06 12.40 27.34
CA LEU A 127 9.76 12.60 27.99
C LEU A 127 9.15 11.25 28.40
N ASP A 128 9.13 10.28 27.49
CA ASP A 128 8.61 8.94 27.77
C ASP A 128 9.24 8.29 29.00
N GLU A 129 10.56 8.29 29.07
CA GLU A 129 11.30 7.71 30.18
C GLU A 129 11.06 8.48 31.48
N ARG A 130 11.05 9.82 31.43
CA ARG A 130 10.81 10.67 32.60
C ARG A 130 9.40 10.52 33.15
N PHE A 131 8.39 10.47 32.29
CA PHE A 131 7.01 10.25 32.71
C PHE A 131 6.82 8.84 33.29
N ARG A 132 7.44 7.82 32.69
CA ARG A 132 7.47 6.46 33.24
C ARG A 132 8.05 6.41 34.64
N GLN A 133 9.26 6.97 34.83
CA GLN A 133 9.90 7.05 36.15
C GLN A 133 9.07 7.84 37.16
N THR A 134 8.47 8.96 36.74
CA THR A 134 7.62 9.79 37.61
C THR A 134 6.37 9.02 38.06
N LYS A 135 5.76 8.24 37.16
CA LYS A 135 4.64 7.37 37.50
C LYS A 135 5.04 6.30 38.50
N GLU A 136 6.13 5.58 38.25
CA GLU A 136 6.65 4.55 39.16
C GLU A 136 6.89 5.11 40.57
N GLN A 137 7.56 6.26 40.67
CA GLN A 137 7.78 6.95 41.95
C GLN A 137 6.48 7.42 42.62
N PHE A 138 5.53 7.94 41.84
CA PHE A 138 4.21 8.31 42.36
C PHE A 138 3.49 7.09 42.93
N GLU A 139 3.50 5.96 42.23
CA GLU A 139 2.85 4.75 42.70
C GLU A 139 3.45 4.25 44.01
N GLU A 140 4.78 4.22 44.11
CA GLU A 140 5.49 3.82 45.33
C GLU A 140 5.16 4.73 46.53
N LEU A 141 5.05 6.04 46.30
CA LEU A 141 4.72 7.02 47.34
C LEU A 141 3.23 7.01 47.73
N TYR A 142 2.34 6.77 46.77
CA TYR A 142 0.89 6.91 46.96
C TYR A 142 0.24 5.62 47.48
N GLN A 143 0.82 4.46 47.17
CA GLN A 143 0.29 3.16 47.57
C GLN A 143 0.18 2.98 49.10
N PRO A 144 1.19 3.30 49.92
CA PRO A 144 1.08 3.18 51.38
C PRO A 144 -0.03 4.07 51.98
N LEU A 145 -0.21 5.28 51.43
CA LEU A 145 -1.27 6.19 51.85
C LEU A 145 -2.67 5.60 51.61
N ILE A 146 -2.87 4.95 50.46
CA ILE A 146 -4.13 4.27 50.14
C ILE A 146 -4.39 3.09 51.09
N GLU A 147 -3.35 2.34 51.44
CA GLU A 147 -3.44 1.22 52.37
C GLU A 147 -3.81 1.67 53.78
N ASP A 148 -3.20 2.75 54.29
CA ASP A 148 -3.52 3.33 55.59
C ASP A 148 -4.96 3.85 55.65
N LEU A 149 -5.44 4.50 54.58
CA LEU A 149 -6.86 4.89 54.46
C LEU A 149 -7.80 3.68 54.47
N GLY A 150 -7.40 2.58 53.82
CA GLY A 150 -8.14 1.32 53.82
C GLY A 150 -8.25 0.68 55.21
N ARG A 151 -7.21 0.81 56.04
CA ARG A 151 -7.22 0.38 57.45
C ARG A 151 -8.19 1.20 58.30
N MET A 152 -8.38 2.48 57.99
CA MET A 152 -9.38 3.32 58.67
C MET A 152 -10.81 2.95 58.27
N GLN A 153 -11.07 2.79 56.97
CA GLN A 153 -12.37 2.40 56.44
C GLN A 153 -12.23 1.72 55.07
N GLN A 154 -12.79 0.51 54.92
CA GLN A 154 -12.69 -0.25 53.65
C GLN A 154 -13.21 0.52 52.42
N GLY A 155 -14.22 1.38 52.58
CA GLY A 155 -14.73 2.22 51.50
C GLY A 155 -13.70 3.21 50.94
N LEU A 156 -12.76 3.68 51.77
CA LEU A 156 -11.70 4.60 51.37
C LEU A 156 -10.63 3.93 50.53
N LEU A 157 -10.39 2.62 50.69
CA LEU A 157 -9.45 1.87 49.86
C LEU A 157 -9.85 1.94 48.38
N ARG A 158 -11.13 1.67 48.08
CA ARG A 158 -11.65 1.70 46.70
C ARG A 158 -11.62 3.12 46.13
N LEU A 159 -11.92 4.12 46.95
CA LEU A 159 -11.85 5.52 46.55
C LEU A 159 -10.41 5.95 46.24
N GLY A 160 -9.45 5.54 47.09
CA GLY A 160 -8.03 5.82 46.93
C GLY A 160 -7.44 5.20 45.67
N MET A 161 -7.71 3.92 45.40
CA MET A 161 -7.31 3.26 44.16
C MET A 161 -7.85 3.98 42.92
N LYS A 162 -9.15 4.31 42.91
CA LYS A 162 -9.75 5.08 41.81
C LYS A 162 -9.12 6.47 41.64
N ASN A 163 -8.68 7.10 42.73
CA ASN A 163 -8.01 8.39 42.68
C ASN A 163 -6.58 8.26 42.12
N LYS A 164 -5.84 7.22 42.52
CA LYS A 164 -4.52 6.87 41.94
C LYS A 164 -4.62 6.71 40.42
N ASP A 165 -5.57 5.90 39.96
CA ASP A 165 -5.79 5.65 38.53
C ASP A 165 -6.04 6.97 37.77
N LYS A 166 -6.92 7.82 38.31
CA LYS A 166 -7.19 9.15 37.72
C LYS A 166 -5.95 10.02 37.61
N ILE A 167 -5.09 10.02 38.63
CA ILE A 167 -3.84 10.79 38.59
C ILE A 167 -2.90 10.23 37.50
N SER A 168 -2.79 8.91 37.40
CA SER A 168 -2.01 8.25 36.34
C SER A 168 -2.53 8.58 34.94
N GLU A 169 -3.86 8.61 34.76
CA GLU A 169 -4.50 9.06 33.51
C GLU A 169 -4.20 10.53 33.19
N GLN A 170 -4.16 11.42 34.18
CA GLN A 170 -3.77 12.82 33.97
C GLN A 170 -2.28 12.96 33.57
N MET A 171 -1.41 12.11 34.12
CA MET A 171 0.00 12.06 33.69
C MET A 171 0.12 11.59 32.23
N ASP A 172 -0.65 10.57 31.81
CA ASP A 172 -0.69 10.14 30.40
C ASP A 172 -1.22 11.24 29.47
N TYR A 173 -2.27 11.92 29.89
CA TYR A 173 -2.81 13.05 29.13
C TYR A 173 -1.73 14.12 28.90
N LEU A 174 -0.99 14.49 29.94
CA LEU A 174 0.09 15.48 29.83
C LEU A 174 1.25 14.99 28.95
N LEU A 175 1.64 13.72 29.07
CA LEU A 175 2.66 13.12 28.18
C LEU A 175 2.22 13.21 26.71
N ASN A 176 0.95 12.91 26.42
CA ASN A 176 0.41 13.02 25.07
C ASN A 176 0.41 14.47 24.57
N GLN A 177 0.08 15.46 25.42
CA GLN A 177 0.20 16.87 25.03
C GLN A 177 1.65 17.27 24.75
N ALA A 178 2.61 16.78 25.55
CA ALA A 178 4.03 17.05 25.33
C ALA A 178 4.54 16.44 24.01
N ARG A 179 4.12 15.20 23.69
CA ARG A 179 4.40 14.55 22.40
C ARG A 179 3.82 15.33 21.22
N ASN A 180 2.58 15.80 21.34
CA ASN A 180 1.96 16.64 20.32
C ASN A 180 2.72 17.95 20.12
N ALA A 181 3.19 18.58 21.21
CA ALA A 181 4.02 19.78 21.12
C ALA A 181 5.37 19.50 20.43
N LEU A 182 5.98 18.34 20.69
CA LEU A 182 7.20 17.91 20.00
C LEU A 182 6.94 17.72 18.49
N GLU A 183 5.84 17.05 18.12
CA GLU A 183 5.44 16.92 16.71
C GLU A 183 5.23 18.28 16.04
N GLN A 184 4.55 19.21 16.73
CA GLN A 184 4.34 20.59 16.23
C GLN A 184 5.65 21.35 16.06
N GLN A 185 6.58 21.23 17.00
CA GLN A 185 7.92 21.82 16.89
C GLN A 185 8.66 21.31 15.64
N HIS A 186 8.40 20.07 15.23
CA HIS A 186 9.03 19.43 14.08
C HIS A 186 8.11 19.31 12.85
N GLU A 187 7.02 20.09 12.78
CA GLU A 187 6.03 20.01 11.70
C GLU A 187 6.64 20.15 10.31
N ALA A 188 7.56 21.11 10.12
CA ALA A 188 8.22 21.32 8.84
C ALA A 188 9.05 20.10 8.38
N ALA A 189 9.66 19.37 9.31
CA ALA A 189 10.37 18.14 9.00
C ALA A 189 9.37 17.01 8.71
N LEU A 190 8.32 16.86 9.52
CA LEU A 190 7.27 15.86 9.30
C LEU A 190 6.57 16.04 7.94
N ALA A 191 6.39 17.28 7.48
CA ALA A 191 5.89 17.57 6.13
C ALA A 191 6.83 17.05 5.02
N GLN A 192 8.16 17.05 5.24
CA GLN A 192 9.12 16.45 4.31
C GLN A 192 8.98 14.92 4.28
N TRP A 193 8.86 14.27 5.45
CA TRP A 193 8.56 12.83 5.52
C TRP A 193 7.28 12.47 4.76
N GLN A 194 6.21 13.26 4.96
CA GLN A 194 4.94 13.06 4.26
C GLN A 194 5.07 13.28 2.75
N ARG A 195 5.91 14.24 2.30
CA ARG A 195 6.18 14.45 0.88
C ARG A 195 6.89 13.24 0.25
N ILE A 196 7.86 12.65 0.95
CA ILE A 196 8.52 11.41 0.50
C ILE A 196 7.47 10.30 0.34
N GLU A 197 6.62 10.11 1.36
CA GLU A 197 5.55 9.10 1.36
C GLU A 197 4.59 9.30 0.19
N HIS A 198 4.02 10.50 0.06
CA HIS A 198 3.09 10.79 -1.03
C HIS A 198 3.75 10.60 -2.39
N THR A 199 5.03 10.96 -2.54
CA THR A 199 5.71 10.82 -3.83
C THR A 199 5.93 9.35 -4.21
N LEU A 200 6.38 8.51 -3.28
CA LEU A 200 6.85 7.16 -3.61
C LEU A 200 5.84 6.05 -3.30
N LEU A 201 5.03 6.24 -2.26
CA LEU A 201 4.06 5.29 -1.76
C LEU A 201 2.71 5.98 -1.47
N PRO A 202 2.12 6.71 -2.45
CA PRO A 202 0.85 7.40 -2.26
C PRO A 202 -0.24 6.44 -1.81
N ASN A 203 -0.95 6.77 -0.72
CA ASN A 203 -2.00 5.93 -0.13
C ASN A 203 -1.54 4.50 0.22
N GLY A 204 -0.25 4.30 0.49
CA GLY A 204 0.30 2.98 0.82
C GLY A 204 0.48 2.04 -0.38
N VAL A 205 0.34 2.53 -1.62
CA VAL A 205 0.50 1.72 -2.84
C VAL A 205 1.59 2.32 -3.74
N PRO A 206 2.21 1.52 -4.63
CA PRO A 206 3.27 1.99 -5.52
C PRO A 206 2.87 3.20 -6.38
N GLN A 207 3.80 4.14 -6.53
CA GLN A 207 3.64 5.37 -7.33
C GLN A 207 2.97 5.14 -8.70
N GLU A 208 3.46 4.15 -9.46
CA GLU A 208 2.97 3.80 -10.80
C GLU A 208 1.51 3.30 -10.86
N ARG A 209 0.89 3.03 -9.70
CA ARG A 209 -0.52 2.61 -9.60
C ARG A 209 -1.46 3.75 -9.25
N VAL A 210 -0.94 4.93 -8.95
CA VAL A 210 -1.72 6.09 -8.50
C VAL A 210 -1.54 7.27 -9.44
N TYR A 211 -0.30 7.67 -9.68
CA TYR A 211 -0.03 8.87 -10.45
C TYR A 211 -0.06 8.62 -11.95
N ASN A 212 -0.43 9.67 -12.68
CA ASN A 212 -0.48 9.67 -14.12
C ASN A 212 0.73 10.42 -14.69
N ILE A 213 1.21 9.98 -15.85
CA ILE A 213 2.36 10.57 -16.53
C ILE A 213 2.23 12.08 -16.81
N PHE A 214 1.00 12.60 -16.99
CA PHE A 214 0.78 14.02 -17.27
C PHE A 214 1.24 14.94 -16.13
N GLU A 215 1.20 14.49 -14.88
CA GLU A 215 1.74 15.26 -13.75
C GLU A 215 3.25 15.51 -13.93
N TYR A 216 3.97 14.47 -14.32
CA TYR A 216 5.41 14.52 -14.53
C TYR A 216 5.77 15.27 -15.80
N MET A 217 5.03 15.07 -16.90
CA MET A 217 5.27 15.82 -18.15
C MET A 217 5.06 17.32 -17.96
N ASN A 218 4.06 17.73 -17.18
CA ASN A 218 3.83 19.14 -16.88
C ASN A 218 4.99 19.77 -16.08
N ARG A 219 5.68 18.98 -15.24
CA ARG A 219 6.80 19.47 -14.41
C ARG A 219 8.16 19.36 -15.11
N TYR A 220 8.40 18.30 -15.87
CA TYR A 220 9.72 17.94 -16.40
C TYR A 220 9.82 17.99 -17.93
N GLY A 221 8.77 18.46 -18.61
CA GLY A 221 8.71 18.54 -20.06
C GLY A 221 8.07 17.33 -20.73
N VAL A 222 7.50 17.55 -21.91
CA VAL A 222 6.85 16.50 -22.70
C VAL A 222 7.86 15.47 -23.23
N ASP A 223 9.12 15.86 -23.37
CA ASP A 223 10.26 15.02 -23.72
C ASP A 223 10.63 14.00 -22.64
N LEU A 224 10.02 14.09 -21.44
CA LEU A 224 10.21 13.10 -20.39
C LEU A 224 9.91 11.68 -20.89
N VAL A 225 8.87 11.51 -21.71
CA VAL A 225 8.52 10.19 -22.27
C VAL A 225 9.65 9.66 -23.14
N ASP A 226 10.24 10.51 -23.99
CA ASP A 226 11.36 10.13 -24.85
C ASP A 226 12.57 9.70 -24.01
N ARG A 227 12.91 10.48 -22.96
CA ARG A 227 13.98 10.13 -22.01
C ARG A 227 13.71 8.82 -21.27
N LEU A 228 12.46 8.55 -20.89
CA LEU A 228 12.08 7.29 -20.24
C LEU A 228 12.18 6.09 -21.20
N MET A 229 11.93 6.29 -22.49
CA MET A 229 12.07 5.24 -23.51
C MET A 229 13.54 4.87 -23.79
N GLU A 230 14.50 5.70 -23.42
CA GLU A 230 15.93 5.39 -23.49
C GLU A 230 16.41 4.45 -22.36
N VAL A 231 15.58 4.24 -21.32
CA VAL A 231 15.93 3.34 -20.22
C VAL A 231 16.01 1.90 -20.74
N PRO A 232 17.16 1.22 -20.57
CA PRO A 232 17.32 -0.15 -21.06
C PRO A 232 16.29 -1.08 -20.46
N TYR A 233 15.70 -1.91 -21.32
CA TYR A 233 14.78 -2.95 -20.88
C TYR A 233 15.48 -3.96 -19.95
N GLU A 234 14.85 -4.27 -18.82
CA GLU A 234 15.27 -5.33 -17.93
C GLU A 234 14.09 -6.22 -17.54
N GLY A 235 14.16 -7.51 -17.90
CA GLY A 235 13.11 -8.49 -17.64
C GLY A 235 13.20 -9.21 -16.29
N SER A 236 13.98 -8.69 -15.33
CA SER A 236 14.17 -9.31 -14.01
C SER A 236 12.94 -9.16 -13.11
N GLY A 237 12.01 -8.25 -13.45
CA GLY A 237 10.88 -7.88 -12.60
C GLY A 237 11.28 -7.06 -11.37
N ILE A 238 12.52 -6.56 -11.32
CA ILE A 238 13.00 -5.69 -10.24
C ILE A 238 12.41 -4.29 -10.42
N HIS A 239 11.95 -3.70 -9.30
CA HIS A 239 11.48 -2.32 -9.28
C HIS A 239 12.65 -1.34 -9.43
N ARG A 240 12.53 -0.38 -10.33
CA ARG A 240 13.58 0.59 -10.63
C ARG A 240 13.22 1.99 -10.17
N VAL A 241 14.26 2.72 -9.77
CA VAL A 241 14.15 4.13 -9.44
C VAL A 241 14.78 4.94 -10.56
N ILE A 242 14.01 5.87 -11.12
CA ILE A 242 14.48 6.80 -12.14
C ILE A 242 14.52 8.19 -11.51
N TYR A 243 15.70 8.81 -11.54
CA TYR A 243 15.86 10.19 -11.08
C TYR A 243 15.53 11.14 -12.22
N VAL A 244 14.60 12.07 -11.98
CA VAL A 244 14.08 13.02 -12.98
C VAL A 244 14.38 14.46 -12.64
#